data_AF-A0A024QBB7-F1
#
_entry.id   AF-A0A024QBB7-F1
#
_cell.length_a   1.000
_cell.length_b   1.000
_cell.length_c   1.000
_cell.angle_alpha   90.00
_cell.angle_beta   90.00
_cell.angle_gamma   90.00
#
_symmetry.space_group_name_H-M   'P 1'
#
loop_
_entity.id
_entity.type
_entity.pdbx_description
1 polymer ?
#
loop_
_entity_poly.entity_id
_entity_poly.type
_entity_poly.pdbx_seq_one_letter_code
_entity_poly.pdbx_strand_id
1 'polypeptide(L)'
;MKGQSYVLFAILFVIIVAVFAVTNVEAVEVNYLFWTAESPLILIILFSVLMGGIITAAVGALRIFRLQREIRHHKAEIFNLTNKLEEAGIAVNDEANGVEADHHEK
;
A
#
# COMPACT_ATOMS: atom_id res chain seq x y z
N MET A 1 -4.29 7.62 19.66
CA MET A 1 -5.16 8.73 19.21
C MET A 1 -4.85 9.28 17.81
N LYS A 2 -3.65 9.10 17.23
CA LYS A 2 -3.29 9.70 15.91
C LYS A 2 -4.07 9.11 14.72
N GLY A 3 -4.35 7.81 14.70
CA GLY A 3 -5.12 7.16 13.61
C GLY A 3 -6.59 7.59 13.52
N GLN A 4 -7.22 7.97 14.64
CA GLN A 4 -8.60 8.46 14.63
C GLN A 4 -8.74 9.82 13.94
N SER A 5 -7.71 10.67 14.03
CA SER A 5 -7.70 11.95 13.30
C SER A 5 -7.74 11.73 11.78
N TYR A 6 -6.99 10.75 11.28
CA TYR A 6 -6.97 10.41 9.85
C TYR A 6 -8.36 9.97 9.36
N VAL A 7 -9.04 9.13 10.15
CA VAL A 7 -10.42 8.69 9.80
C VAL A 7 -11.37 9.88 9.75
N LEU A 8 -11.28 10.81 10.70
CA LEU A 8 -12.11 12.03 10.69
C LEU A 8 -11.82 12.90 9.45
N PHE A 9 -10.55 13.13 9.11
CA PHE A 9 -10.18 13.87 7.90
C PHE A 9 -10.63 13.17 6.62
N ALA A 10 -10.54 11.83 6.56
CA ALA A 10 -11.01 11.05 5.42
C ALA A 10 -12.53 11.20 5.24
N ILE A 11 -13.31 11.12 6.32
CA ILE A 11 -14.76 11.34 6.27
C ILE A 11 -15.07 12.75 5.78
N LEU A 12 -14.41 13.77 6.34
CA LEU A 12 -14.59 15.16 5.91
C LEU A 12 -14.28 15.33 4.43
N PHE A 13 -13.19 14.73 3.95
CA PHE A 13 -12.80 14.77 2.55
C PHE A 13 -13.83 14.08 1.64
N VAL A 14 -14.35 12.90 2.03
CA VAL A 14 -15.41 12.20 1.31
C VAL A 14 -16.67 13.06 1.19
N ILE A 15 -17.05 13.76 2.25
CA ILE A 15 -18.21 14.68 2.23
C ILE A 15 -17.97 15.82 1.22
N ILE A 16 -16.78 16.43 1.21
CA ILE A 16 -16.43 17.50 0.25
C ILE A 16 -16.53 16.99 -1.19
N VAL A 17 -15.95 15.82 -1.47
CA VAL A 17 -16.02 15.19 -2.80
C VAL A 17 -17.46 14.85 -3.19
N ALA A 18 -18.27 14.34 -2.26
CA ALA A 18 -19.68 14.02 -2.51
C ALA A 18 -20.51 15.27 -2.84
N VAL A 19 -20.32 16.36 -2.09
CA VAL A 19 -20.97 17.65 -2.39
C VAL A 19 -20.55 18.15 -3.77
N PHE A 20 -19.25 18.09 -4.09
CA PHE A 20 -18.74 18.47 -5.41
C PHE A 20 -19.37 17.63 -6.53
N ALA A 21 -19.50 16.32 -6.32
CA ALA A 21 -20.09 15.41 -7.29
C ALA A 21 -21.58 15.67 -7.54
N VAL A 22 -22.36 15.93 -6.47
CA VAL A 22 -23.80 16.23 -6.61
C VAL A 22 -24.03 17.60 -7.23
N THR A 23 -23.24 18.60 -6.87
CA THR A 23 -23.41 19.98 -7.37
C THR A 23 -22.95 20.15 -8.83
N ASN A 24 -22.03 19.30 -9.29
CA ASN A 24 -21.49 19.35 -10.65
C ASN A 24 -21.91 18.12 -11.48
N VAL A 25 -23.10 17.58 -11.21
CA VAL A 25 -23.68 16.45 -11.96
C VAL A 25 -24.36 16.93 -13.25
N GLU A 26 -23.66 17.75 -14.03
CA GLU A 26 -24.12 18.17 -15.34
C GLU A 26 -23.68 17.15 -16.38
N ALA A 27 -24.64 16.68 -17.18
CA ALA A 27 -24.35 15.75 -18.27
C ALA A 27 -23.65 16.52 -19.40
N VAL A 28 -22.48 16.05 -19.78
CA VAL A 28 -21.69 16.59 -20.89
C VAL A 28 -21.43 15.47 -21.88
N GLU A 29 -21.43 15.78 -23.17
CA GLU A 29 -21.07 14.83 -24.22
C GLU A 29 -19.60 14.42 -24.08
N VAL A 30 -19.35 13.12 -23.95
CA VAL A 30 -18.02 12.56 -23.80
C VAL A 30 -17.77 11.53 -24.89
N ASN A 31 -16.67 11.71 -25.61
CA ASN A 31 -16.15 10.73 -26.55
C ASN A 31 -15.29 9.73 -25.80
N TYR A 32 -15.83 8.54 -25.58
CA TYR A 32 -15.07 7.39 -25.11
C TYR A 32 -14.35 6.73 -26.27
N LEU A 33 -13.44 5.79 -25.97
CA LEU A 33 -12.58 5.15 -26.96
C LEU A 33 -13.31 4.53 -28.16
N PHE A 34 -14.56 4.07 -27.96
CA PHE A 34 -15.36 3.37 -28.97
C PHE A 34 -16.81 3.86 -29.08
N TRP A 35 -17.24 4.84 -28.29
CA TRP A 35 -18.61 5.35 -28.28
C TRP A 35 -18.66 6.78 -27.75
N THR A 36 -19.75 7.49 -28.03
CA THR A 36 -20.02 8.82 -27.48
C THR A 36 -21.30 8.76 -26.66
N ALA A 37 -21.27 9.30 -25.44
CA ALA A 37 -22.43 9.33 -24.57
C ALA A 37 -22.40 10.55 -23.65
N GLU A 38 -23.58 11.03 -23.26
CA GLU A 38 -23.70 12.08 -22.26
C GLU A 38 -23.50 11.49 -20.86
N SER A 39 -22.52 12.01 -20.14
CA SER A 39 -22.21 11.56 -18.79
C SER A 39 -21.70 12.71 -17.93
N PRO A 40 -21.92 12.68 -16.61
CA PRO A 40 -21.30 13.64 -15.71
C PRO A 40 -19.78 13.49 -15.69
N LEU A 41 -19.05 14.56 -15.96
CA LEU A 41 -17.57 14.56 -16.01
C LEU A 41 -16.93 14.06 -14.70
N ILE A 42 -17.57 14.31 -13.55
CA ILE A 42 -17.06 13.87 -12.24
C ILE A 42 -16.97 12.34 -12.13
N LEU A 43 -17.87 11.58 -12.78
CA LEU A 43 -17.82 10.12 -12.77
C LEU A 43 -16.55 9.62 -13.46
N ILE A 44 -16.17 10.27 -14.56
CA ILE A 44 -14.98 9.91 -15.33
C ILE A 44 -13.72 10.22 -14.52
N ILE A 45 -13.67 11.36 -13.84
CA ILE A 45 -12.57 11.72 -12.94
C ILE A 45 -12.46 10.71 -11.80
N LEU A 46 -13.57 10.37 -11.14
CA LEU A 46 -13.59 9.37 -10.07
C LEU A 46 -13.08 8.01 -10.55
N PHE A 47 -13.54 7.54 -11.71
CA PHE A 47 -13.04 6.29 -12.31
C PHE A 47 -11.55 6.35 -12.64
N SER A 48 -11.07 7.49 -13.16
CA SER A 48 -9.65 7.67 -13.49
C SER A 48 -8.77 7.65 -12.24
N VAL A 49 -9.18 8.34 -11.19
CA VAL A 49 -8.49 8.35 -9.89
C VAL A 49 -8.50 6.95 -9.26
N LEU A 50 -9.65 6.28 -9.28
CA LEU A 50 -9.79 4.90 -8.81
C LEU A 50 -8.83 3.97 -9.56
N MET A 51 -8.77 4.08 -10.90
CA MET A 51 -7.87 3.27 -11.71
C MET A 51 -6.40 3.53 -11.38
N GLY A 52 -6.01 4.80 -11.20
CA GLY A 52 -4.67 5.15 -10.73
C GLY A 52 -4.34 4.56 -9.36
N GLY A 53 -5.31 4.56 -8.43
CA GLY A 53 -5.19 3.91 -7.13
C GLY A 53 -4.99 2.40 -7.24
N ILE A 54 -5.77 1.72 -8.07
CA ILE A 54 -5.65 0.28 -8.35
C ILE A 54 -4.27 -0.06 -8.92
N ILE A 55 -3.80 0.70 -9.92
CA ILE A 55 -2.48 0.50 -10.52
C ILE A 55 -1.38 0.67 -9.47
N THR A 56 -1.46 1.74 -8.66
CA THR A 56 -0.49 2.01 -7.59
C THR A 56 -0.47 0.89 -6.55
N ALA A 57 -1.65 0.42 -6.13
CA ALA A 57 -1.79 -0.69 -5.18
C ALA A 57 -1.22 -2.00 -5.76
N ALA A 58 -1.48 -2.29 -7.04
CA ALA A 58 -0.95 -3.48 -7.70
C ALA A 58 0.58 -3.45 -7.79
N VAL A 59 1.17 -2.32 -8.21
CA VAL A 59 2.63 -2.14 -8.24
C VAL A 59 3.22 -2.25 -6.83
N GLY A 60 2.57 -1.64 -5.84
CA GLY A 60 2.96 -1.73 -4.43
C GLY A 60 2.95 -3.17 -3.91
N ALA A 61 1.90 -3.94 -4.21
CA ALA A 61 1.78 -5.35 -3.83
C ALA A 61 2.89 -6.21 -4.45
N LEU A 62 3.20 -6.01 -5.74
CA LEU A 62 4.30 -6.71 -6.41
C LEU A 62 5.65 -6.39 -5.75
N ARG A 63 5.89 -5.12 -5.39
CA ARG A 63 7.11 -4.71 -4.69
C ARG A 63 7.20 -5.40 -3.33
N ILE A 64 6.13 -5.36 -2.53
CA ILE A 64 6.09 -6.00 -1.21
C ILE A 64 6.35 -7.51 -1.32
N PHE A 65 5.78 -8.18 -2.32
CA PHE A 65 6.02 -9.60 -2.55
C PHE A 65 7.48 -9.92 -2.86
N ARG A 66 8.15 -9.11 -3.69
CA ARG A 66 9.59 -9.27 -3.96
C ARG A 66 10.43 -9.05 -2.72
N LEU A 67 10.16 -7.98 -1.98
CA LEU A 67 10.84 -7.69 -0.71
C LEU A 67 10.68 -8.83 0.30
N GLN A 68 9.48 -9.41 0.43
CA GLN A 68 9.26 -10.57 1.30
C GLN A 68 10.06 -11.80 0.85
N ARG A 69 10.24 -12.00 -0.45
CA ARG A 69 11.06 -13.10 -0.98
C ARG A 69 12.54 -12.89 -0.67
N GLU A 70 13.04 -11.67 -0.84
CA GLU A 70 14.42 -11.29 -0.48
C GLU A 70 14.68 -11.45 1.01
N ILE A 71 13.75 -11.01 1.88
CA ILE A 71 13.83 -11.22 3.33
C ILE A 71 13.96 -12.71 3.66
N ARG A 72 13.16 -13.58 3.04
CA ARG A 72 13.26 -15.03 3.25
C ARG A 72 14.61 -15.58 2.78
N HIS A 73 15.13 -15.12 1.65
CA HIS A 73 16.43 -15.53 1.14
C HIS A 73 17.56 -15.13 2.10
N HIS A 74 17.59 -13.87 2.53
CA HIS A 74 18.60 -13.38 3.46
C HIS A 74 18.51 -14.06 4.83
N LYS A 75 17.30 -14.31 5.36
CA LYS A 75 17.13 -15.08 6.61
C LYS A 75 17.68 -16.50 6.47
N ALA A 76 17.46 -17.17 5.34
CA ALA A 76 18.02 -18.51 5.09
C ALA A 76 19.55 -18.48 4.93
N GLU A 77 20.10 -17.46 4.30
CA GLU A 77 21.55 -17.27 4.16
C GLU A 77 22.22 -17.04 5.53
N ILE A 78 21.65 -16.16 6.37
CA ILE A 78 22.10 -15.95 7.75
C ILE A 78 22.10 -17.27 8.51
N PHE A 79 21.01 -18.05 8.45
CA PHE A 79 20.94 -19.35 9.11
C PHE A 79 22.04 -20.31 8.66
N ASN A 80 22.30 -20.41 7.36
CA ASN A 80 23.36 -21.27 6.83
C ASN A 80 24.76 -20.81 7.23
N LEU A 81 25.01 -19.50 7.25
CA LEU A 81 26.30 -18.94 7.68
C LEU A 81 26.53 -19.16 9.18
N THR A 82 25.50 -18.96 10.01
CA THR A 82 25.57 -19.22 11.46
C THR A 82 25.91 -20.69 11.73
N ASN A 83 25.24 -21.64 11.06
CA ASN A 83 25.57 -23.07 11.21
C ASN A 83 27.01 -23.39 10.80
N LYS A 84 27.53 -22.79 9.71
CA LYS A 84 28.93 -22.97 9.28
C LYS A 84 29.94 -22.39 10.27
N LEU A 85 29.63 -21.27 10.91
CA LEU A 85 30.47 -20.67 11.95
C LEU A 85 30.51 -21.56 13.20
N GLU A 86 29.37 -22.12 13.58
CA GLU A 86 29.26 -23.07 14.69
C GLU A 86 30.04 -24.36 14.40
N GLU A 87 29.93 -24.93 13.20
CA GLU A 87 30.74 -26.07 12.74
C GLU A 87 32.24 -25.77 12.75
N ALA A 88 32.64 -24.53 12.45
CA ALA A 88 34.03 -24.08 12.51
C ALA A 88 34.52 -23.77 13.94
N GLY A 89 33.68 -23.93 14.97
CA GLY A 89 34.01 -23.68 16.37
C GLY A 89 34.08 -22.19 16.73
N ILE A 90 33.51 -21.31 15.90
CA ILE A 90 33.46 -19.86 16.15
C ILE A 90 32.13 -19.54 16.83
N ALA A 91 32.18 -19.09 18.09
CA ALA A 91 30.99 -18.67 18.82
C ALA A 91 30.37 -17.42 18.20
N VAL A 92 29.14 -17.53 17.70
CA VAL A 92 28.34 -16.40 17.23
C VAL A 92 27.57 -15.83 18.43
N ASN A 93 27.98 -14.67 18.93
CA ASN A 93 27.22 -13.96 19.97
C ASN A 93 25.95 -13.36 19.35
N ASP A 94 24.80 -13.86 19.78
CA ASP A 94 23.47 -13.60 19.21
C ASP A 94 22.85 -12.27 19.69
N GLU A 95 23.64 -11.19 19.74
CA GLU A 95 23.15 -9.87 20.18
C GLU A 95 22.20 -9.19 19.16
N ALA A 96 22.04 -9.76 17.97
CA ALA A 96 21.22 -9.19 16.90
C ALA A 96 19.75 -9.63 16.90
N ASN A 97 19.38 -10.68 17.65
CA ASN A 97 18.00 -11.20 17.70
C ASN A 97 17.06 -10.42 18.65
N GLY A 98 17.55 -9.42 19.38
CA GLY A 98 16.77 -8.66 20.36
C GLY A 98 15.85 -7.56 19.81
N VAL A 99 15.80 -7.32 18.49
CA VAL A 99 15.07 -6.16 17.93
C VAL A 99 13.60 -6.49 17.59
N GLU A 100 13.18 -7.76 17.60
CA GLU A 100 11.80 -8.16 17.23
C GLU A 100 10.83 -8.27 18.44
N ALA A 101 11.24 -7.94 19.67
CA ALA A 101 10.42 -8.12 20.88
C ALA A 101 9.91 -6.85 21.60
N ASP A 102 10.07 -5.63 21.05
CA ASP A 102 9.74 -4.39 21.79
C ASP A 102 8.58 -3.54 21.20
N HIS A 103 7.71 -4.09 20.36
CA HIS A 103 6.54 -3.33 19.85
C HIS A 103 5.17 -3.98 20.03
N HIS A 104 5.05 -4.91 20.99
CA HIS A 104 3.75 -5.42 21.45
C HIS A 104 3.53 -5.24 22.96
N GLU A 105 3.88 -4.09 23.53
CA GLU A 105 3.28 -3.66 24.80
C GLU A 105 3.32 -2.13 24.97
N LYS A 106 2.25 -1.45 24.54
CA LYS A 106 1.60 -0.30 25.21
C LYS A 106 0.49 0.31 24.36
#